data_AF-A0A2R6EWL9-F1
#
_entry.id   AF-A0A2R6EWL9-F1
#
_cell.length_a   1.000
_cell.length_b   1.000
_cell.length_c   1.000
_cell.angle_alpha   90.00
_cell.angle_beta   90.00
_cell.angle_gamma   90.00
#
_symmetry.space_group_name_H-M   'P 1'
#
loop_
_entity.id
_entity.type
_entity.pdbx_description
1 polymer ?
#
loop_
_entity_poly.entity_id
_entity_poly.type
_entity_poly.pdbx_seq_one_letter_code
_entity_poly.pdbx_strand_id
1 'polypeptide(L)'
;MTDDPDAFDADALRREYDPESRARALQSLLIDEGMLSTDTIDQIVATYEDEIGPLNGARVVARAWTDDAFRERLLDDGTAAIEELDIDVDTETMEIQVAENDETTHNLVVCTLCSCYPWAVLGLPPTWYKTPEYRSRAVKDPRGLLRDDFGLDLDDGVDIEVWDSTSELRYMVLPQRPLGTEGLDEAELVEHVTRNAMIGVDRLGDGSAASDGGAATVDGIDALDADRPTFEAPWQARSFALAVALTEDRPWETFQRRLVDEIDRDESRPYYEQWLSALERFVLGEGFLDRSAVVDRIDEFAAGDRTAHEFVEGDPHGHSEHEHDHAH
;
A
#
# COMPACT_ATOMS: atom_id res chain seq x y z
N MET A 1 -7.28 47.54 4.10
CA MET A 1 -8.14 46.54 3.45
C MET A 1 -8.35 45.47 4.49
N THR A 2 -9.58 45.31 4.95
CA THR A 2 -9.97 44.31 5.95
C THR A 2 -10.12 42.98 5.24
N ASP A 3 -9.31 41.98 5.63
CA ASP A 3 -9.55 40.57 5.29
C ASP A 3 -10.95 40.20 5.77
N ASP A 4 -11.81 39.83 4.82
CA ASP A 4 -13.12 39.27 5.10
C ASP A 4 -12.93 37.76 5.28
N PRO A 5 -13.05 37.22 6.51
CA PRO A 5 -12.82 35.80 6.77
C PRO A 5 -13.85 34.88 6.09
N ASP A 6 -14.93 35.44 5.52
CA ASP A 6 -15.95 34.71 4.76
C ASP A 6 -15.81 34.89 3.23
N ALA A 7 -14.73 35.53 2.75
CA ALA A 7 -14.45 35.62 1.32
C ALA A 7 -14.10 34.24 0.75
N PHE A 8 -14.79 33.84 -0.33
CA PHE A 8 -14.46 32.63 -1.08
C PHE A 8 -13.04 32.75 -1.65
N ASP A 9 -12.09 32.08 -1.00
CA ASP A 9 -10.71 31.98 -1.48
C ASP A 9 -10.61 30.81 -2.46
N ALA A 10 -10.79 31.13 -3.74
CA ALA A 10 -10.67 30.17 -4.83
C ALA A 10 -9.27 29.55 -4.89
N ASP A 11 -8.24 30.28 -4.47
CA ASP A 11 -6.86 29.79 -4.44
C ASP A 11 -6.66 28.86 -3.25
N ALA A 12 -7.25 29.12 -2.08
CA ALA A 12 -7.24 28.17 -0.95
C ALA A 12 -7.95 26.87 -1.29
N LEU A 13 -9.07 26.92 -2.01
CA LEU A 13 -9.72 25.71 -2.51
C LEU A 13 -8.85 25.01 -3.55
N ARG A 14 -8.23 25.74 -4.49
CA ARG A 14 -7.34 25.14 -5.49
C ARG A 14 -6.11 24.48 -4.86
N ARG A 15 -5.53 25.08 -3.82
CA ARG A 15 -4.47 24.46 -2.99
C ARG A 15 -4.97 23.21 -2.28
N GLU A 16 -6.19 23.22 -1.75
CA GLU A 16 -6.79 22.06 -1.09
C GLU A 16 -7.05 20.90 -2.08
N TYR A 17 -7.41 21.22 -3.33
CA TYR A 17 -7.84 20.24 -4.34
C TYR A 17 -6.78 19.86 -5.39
N ASP A 18 -5.54 20.35 -5.28
CA ASP A 18 -4.42 19.92 -6.13
C ASP A 18 -3.39 19.10 -5.34
N PRO A 19 -3.61 17.79 -5.15
CA PRO A 19 -2.70 16.93 -4.41
C PRO A 19 -1.32 16.79 -5.08
N GLU A 20 -1.24 17.01 -6.38
CA GLU A 20 0.02 16.91 -7.11
C GLU A 20 0.93 18.09 -6.79
N SER A 21 0.42 19.33 -6.85
CA SER A 21 1.18 20.51 -6.43
C SER A 21 1.60 20.45 -4.97
N ARG A 22 0.73 19.91 -4.09
CA ARG A 22 1.05 19.65 -2.69
C ARG A 22 2.22 18.67 -2.52
N ALA A 23 2.16 17.50 -3.16
CA ALA A 23 3.24 16.52 -3.07
C ALA A 23 4.57 17.08 -3.61
N ARG A 24 4.53 17.78 -4.75
CA ARG A 24 5.70 18.46 -5.35
C ARG A 24 6.29 19.51 -4.41
N ALA A 25 5.45 20.31 -3.76
CA ALA A 25 5.89 21.34 -2.82
C ALA A 25 6.62 20.73 -1.61
N LEU A 26 6.07 19.67 -1.00
CA LEU A 26 6.70 18.99 0.12
C LEU A 26 8.06 18.39 -0.29
N GLN A 27 8.12 17.69 -1.41
CA GLN A 27 9.37 17.14 -1.94
C GLN A 27 10.43 18.22 -2.17
N SER A 28 10.04 19.28 -2.91
CA SER A 28 10.91 20.39 -3.27
C SER A 28 11.50 21.07 -2.03
N LEU A 29 10.68 21.34 -1.00
CA LEU A 29 11.15 21.96 0.24
C LEU A 29 12.05 21.03 1.08
N LEU A 30 11.72 19.73 1.18
CA LEU A 30 12.54 18.77 1.92
C LEU A 30 13.93 18.57 1.28
N ILE A 31 14.02 18.70 -0.04
CA ILE A 31 15.29 18.71 -0.77
C ILE A 31 16.03 20.04 -0.54
N ASP A 32 15.35 21.19 -0.60
CA ASP A 32 15.95 22.51 -0.34
C ASP A 32 16.56 22.60 1.08
N GLU A 33 15.90 22.02 2.07
CA GLU A 33 16.39 21.91 3.46
C GLU A 33 17.48 20.84 3.64
N GLY A 34 17.86 20.12 2.58
CA GLY A 34 18.90 19.09 2.58
C GLY A 34 18.52 17.84 3.40
N MET A 35 17.24 17.64 3.69
CA MET A 35 16.75 16.50 4.46
C MET A 35 16.63 15.25 3.60
N LEU A 36 16.30 15.41 2.32
CA LEU A 36 16.12 14.33 1.35
C LEU A 36 16.85 14.65 0.04
N SER A 37 17.06 13.62 -0.78
CA SER A 37 17.56 13.76 -2.14
C SER A 37 16.60 13.12 -3.14
N THR A 38 16.59 13.60 -4.38
CA THR A 38 15.80 12.99 -5.46
C THR A 38 16.16 11.51 -5.64
N ASP A 39 17.46 11.17 -5.61
CA ASP A 39 17.95 9.80 -5.76
C ASP A 39 17.40 8.87 -4.67
N THR A 40 17.32 9.34 -3.42
CA THR A 40 16.72 8.58 -2.30
C THR A 40 15.24 8.30 -2.56
N ILE A 41 14.49 9.31 -3.01
CA ILE A 41 13.05 9.19 -3.27
C ILE A 41 12.83 8.22 -4.44
N ASP A 42 13.60 8.35 -5.52
CA ASP A 42 13.52 7.49 -6.70
C ASP A 42 13.83 6.03 -6.38
N GLN A 43 14.85 5.78 -5.54
CA GLN A 43 15.19 4.44 -5.09
C GLN A 43 14.05 3.81 -4.29
N ILE A 44 13.45 4.53 -3.35
CA ILE A 44 12.32 4.00 -2.57
C ILE A 44 11.13 3.68 -3.48
N VAL A 45 10.80 4.56 -4.43
CA VAL A 45 9.72 4.29 -5.40
C VAL A 45 10.02 3.02 -6.19
N ALA A 46 11.22 2.90 -6.77
CA ALA A 46 11.62 1.73 -7.56
C ALA A 46 11.57 0.44 -6.74
N THR A 47 12.10 0.45 -5.51
CA THR A 47 12.10 -0.74 -4.65
C THR A 47 10.69 -1.24 -4.34
N TYR A 48 9.74 -0.36 -4.01
CA TYR A 48 8.38 -0.77 -3.65
C TYR A 48 7.42 -0.94 -4.83
N GLU A 49 7.72 -0.37 -6.00
CA GLU A 49 6.93 -0.60 -7.23
C GLU A 49 7.44 -1.80 -8.03
N ASP A 50 8.77 -2.00 -8.13
CA ASP A 50 9.36 -2.96 -9.07
C ASP A 50 10.01 -4.18 -8.40
N GLU A 51 10.56 -4.03 -7.19
CA GLU A 51 11.41 -5.06 -6.57
C GLU A 51 10.68 -5.91 -5.52
N ILE A 52 9.89 -5.28 -4.64
CA ILE A 52 9.22 -5.95 -3.52
C ILE A 52 7.77 -6.29 -3.90
N GLY A 53 7.46 -7.59 -3.94
CA GLY A 53 6.14 -8.07 -4.32
C GLY A 53 5.77 -9.42 -3.71
N PRO A 54 4.54 -9.90 -3.99
CA PRO A 54 3.99 -11.11 -3.37
C PRO A 54 4.72 -12.42 -3.72
N LEU A 55 5.64 -12.39 -4.69
CA LEU A 55 6.49 -13.54 -5.00
C LEU A 55 7.34 -13.98 -3.80
N ASN A 56 7.73 -13.04 -2.92
CA ASN A 56 8.44 -13.36 -1.68
C ASN A 56 7.60 -14.25 -0.77
N GLY A 57 6.36 -13.83 -0.47
CA GLY A 57 5.42 -14.64 0.31
C GLY A 57 5.10 -15.98 -0.35
N ALA A 58 4.96 -16.02 -1.68
CA ALA A 58 4.72 -17.26 -2.41
C ALA A 58 5.86 -18.29 -2.23
N ARG A 59 7.12 -17.85 -2.21
CA ARG A 59 8.28 -18.70 -1.90
C ARG A 59 8.24 -19.21 -0.46
N VAL A 60 7.91 -18.35 0.50
CA VAL A 60 7.76 -18.72 1.92
C VAL A 60 6.69 -19.82 2.06
N VAL A 61 5.53 -19.65 1.43
CA VAL A 61 4.42 -20.62 1.45
C VAL A 61 4.83 -21.95 0.80
N ALA A 62 5.43 -21.92 -0.39
CA ALA A 62 5.85 -23.13 -1.11
C ALA A 62 6.92 -23.92 -0.32
N ARG A 63 7.85 -23.22 0.33
CA ARG A 63 8.84 -23.82 1.23
C ARG A 63 8.17 -24.48 2.44
N ALA A 64 7.20 -23.82 3.06
CA ALA A 64 6.45 -24.37 4.19
C ALA A 64 5.59 -25.59 3.80
N TRP A 65 5.09 -25.67 2.57
CA TRP A 65 4.36 -26.83 2.07
C TRP A 65 5.23 -28.06 1.75
N THR A 66 6.55 -27.88 1.62
CA THR A 66 7.49 -28.94 1.21
C THR A 66 8.49 -29.32 2.31
N ASP A 67 8.59 -28.52 3.37
CA ASP A 67 9.46 -28.77 4.52
C ASP A 67 8.74 -28.47 5.84
N ASP A 68 8.28 -29.55 6.49
CA ASP A 68 7.60 -29.49 7.78
C ASP A 68 8.44 -28.81 8.86
N ALA A 69 9.77 -28.97 8.85
CA ALA A 69 10.63 -28.35 9.84
C ALA A 69 10.73 -26.83 9.62
N PHE A 70 10.75 -26.37 8.37
CA PHE A 70 10.65 -24.95 8.04
C PHE A 70 9.29 -24.39 8.44
N ARG A 71 8.19 -25.11 8.13
CA ARG A 71 6.83 -24.73 8.55
C ARG A 71 6.71 -24.56 10.06
N GLU A 72 7.25 -25.49 10.85
CA GLU A 72 7.25 -25.37 12.32
C GLU A 72 7.97 -24.11 12.80
N ARG A 73 9.12 -23.74 12.20
CA ARG A 73 9.83 -22.50 12.53
C ARG A 73 9.06 -21.26 12.10
N LEU A 74 8.48 -21.28 10.90
CA LEU A 74 7.68 -20.18 10.35
C LEU A 74 6.47 -19.83 11.23
N LEU A 75 5.84 -20.83 11.85
CA LEU A 75 4.70 -20.63 12.74
C LEU A 75 5.09 -20.21 14.16
N ASP A 76 6.34 -20.47 14.58
CA ASP A 76 6.88 -20.06 15.89
C ASP A 76 7.45 -18.62 15.83
N ASP A 77 8.24 -18.32 14.80
CA ASP A 77 8.86 -17.02 14.55
C ASP A 77 8.89 -16.74 13.04
N GLY A 78 7.86 -16.04 12.56
CA GLY A 78 7.68 -15.78 11.14
C GLY A 78 8.80 -14.94 10.54
N THR A 79 9.22 -13.90 11.27
CA THR A 79 10.32 -13.01 10.88
C THR A 79 11.61 -13.79 10.66
N ALA A 80 12.07 -14.53 11.68
CA ALA A 80 13.33 -15.25 11.60
C ALA A 80 13.32 -16.34 10.51
N ALA A 81 12.19 -17.02 10.30
CA ALA A 81 12.06 -18.02 9.26
C ALA A 81 12.05 -17.41 7.84
N ILE A 82 11.42 -16.24 7.65
CA ILE A 82 11.40 -15.53 6.37
C ILE A 82 12.82 -15.08 5.97
N GLU A 83 13.62 -14.59 6.93
CA GLU A 83 15.01 -14.20 6.71
C GLU A 83 15.91 -15.38 6.25
N GLU A 84 15.56 -16.64 6.58
CA GLU A 84 16.27 -17.82 6.07
C GLU A 84 16.24 -17.93 4.53
N LEU A 85 15.30 -17.23 3.88
CA LEU A 85 15.12 -17.21 2.42
C LEU A 85 15.73 -15.97 1.74
N ASP A 86 16.64 -15.27 2.41
CA ASP A 86 17.29 -14.04 1.94
C ASP A 86 16.27 -12.90 1.65
N ILE A 87 15.15 -12.89 2.37
CA ILE A 87 14.15 -11.82 2.33
C ILE A 87 14.41 -10.88 3.52
N ASP A 88 14.70 -9.62 3.21
CA ASP A 88 14.94 -8.60 4.23
C ASP A 88 13.61 -8.15 4.86
N VAL A 89 13.46 -8.43 6.16
CA VAL A 89 12.35 -7.92 6.96
C VAL A 89 12.93 -6.82 7.81
N ASP A 90 12.51 -5.58 7.57
CA ASP A 90 12.90 -4.45 8.42
C ASP A 90 12.33 -4.64 9.84
N THR A 91 13.13 -5.29 10.69
CA THR A 91 12.76 -5.66 12.07
C THR A 91 12.67 -4.45 13.00
N GLU A 92 13.10 -3.27 12.57
CA GLU A 92 12.91 -2.03 13.32
C GLU A 92 11.49 -1.47 13.15
N THR A 93 10.78 -1.85 12.08
CA THR A 93 9.44 -1.33 11.74
C THR A 93 8.33 -2.38 11.72
N MET A 94 8.67 -3.67 11.63
CA MET A 94 7.68 -4.75 11.61
C MET A 94 8.20 -6.09 12.14
N GLU A 95 7.30 -6.82 12.80
CA GLU A 95 7.45 -8.24 13.12
C GLU A 95 6.37 -9.02 12.35
N ILE A 96 6.73 -10.11 11.68
CA ILE A 96 5.79 -10.92 10.89
C ILE A 96 5.39 -12.17 11.66
N GLN A 97 4.08 -12.33 11.84
CA GLN A 97 3.45 -13.54 12.35
C GLN A 97 2.66 -14.25 11.25
N VAL A 98 2.78 -15.57 11.16
CA VAL A 98 2.08 -16.37 10.15
C VAL A 98 0.89 -17.08 10.77
N ALA A 99 -0.28 -16.91 10.16
CA ALA A 99 -1.53 -17.55 10.58
C ALA A 99 -1.89 -18.68 9.60
N GLU A 100 -1.91 -19.91 10.08
CA GLU A 100 -2.12 -21.08 9.23
C GLU A 100 -3.60 -21.44 9.05
N ASN A 101 -4.03 -21.59 7.79
CA ASN A 101 -5.32 -22.17 7.48
C ASN A 101 -5.30 -23.69 7.61
N ASP A 102 -6.39 -24.26 8.10
CA ASP A 102 -6.62 -25.70 8.15
C ASP A 102 -8.03 -26.09 7.63
N GLU A 103 -8.43 -27.36 7.76
CA GLU A 103 -9.72 -27.84 7.24
C GLU A 103 -10.92 -27.15 7.91
N THR A 104 -10.74 -26.71 9.15
CA THR A 104 -11.75 -26.15 10.04
C THR A 104 -11.52 -24.68 10.37
N THR A 105 -10.36 -24.11 10.07
CA THR A 105 -9.98 -22.74 10.41
C THR A 105 -9.51 -21.98 9.17
N HIS A 106 -10.11 -20.81 8.91
CA HIS A 106 -9.72 -19.90 7.85
C HIS A 106 -9.35 -18.53 8.45
N ASN A 107 -8.13 -18.08 8.17
CA ASN A 107 -7.62 -16.81 8.68
C ASN A 107 -7.86 -15.69 7.65
N LEU A 108 -8.17 -14.50 8.15
CA LEU A 108 -8.36 -13.28 7.37
C LEU A 108 -7.60 -12.12 8.02
N VAL A 109 -6.74 -11.43 7.27
CA VAL A 109 -5.93 -10.32 7.79
C VAL A 109 -6.55 -8.98 7.42
N VAL A 110 -6.61 -8.04 8.37
CA VAL A 110 -7.07 -6.67 8.14
C VAL A 110 -6.25 -5.66 8.94
N CYS A 111 -6.31 -4.38 8.59
CA CYS A 111 -5.94 -3.29 9.46
C CYS A 111 -7.12 -2.33 9.58
N THR A 112 -7.88 -2.41 10.67
CA THR A 112 -9.11 -1.62 10.81
C THR A 112 -8.83 -0.12 10.90
N LEU A 113 -7.67 0.28 11.43
CA LEU A 113 -7.32 1.69 11.67
C LEU A 113 -6.70 2.39 10.46
N CYS A 114 -5.94 1.68 9.63
CA CYS A 114 -5.29 2.28 8.46
C CYS A 114 -5.08 1.26 7.34
N SER A 115 -3.87 0.73 7.19
CA SER A 115 -3.48 -0.16 6.10
C SER A 115 -2.20 -0.95 6.39
N CYS A 116 -1.90 -1.25 7.66
CA CYS A 116 -0.73 -2.04 8.05
C CYS A 116 -0.68 -3.34 7.25
N TYR A 117 0.47 -3.65 6.65
CA TYR A 117 0.61 -4.76 5.72
C TYR A 117 2.07 -5.27 5.70
N PRO A 118 2.32 -6.58 5.54
CA PRO A 118 3.68 -7.13 5.59
C PRO A 118 4.42 -6.88 4.27
N TRP A 119 4.95 -5.66 4.08
CA TRP A 119 5.53 -5.24 2.80
C TRP A 119 6.66 -6.15 2.31
N ALA A 120 7.54 -6.62 3.21
CA ALA A 120 8.67 -7.50 2.88
C ALA A 120 8.26 -8.77 2.10
N VAL A 121 7.09 -9.33 2.40
CA VAL A 121 6.61 -10.58 1.79
C VAL A 121 5.48 -10.40 0.78
N LEU A 122 4.63 -9.38 0.94
CA LEU A 122 3.45 -9.21 0.10
C LEU A 122 3.48 -7.96 -0.80
N GLY A 123 4.53 -7.14 -0.72
CA GLY A 123 4.59 -5.84 -1.39
C GLY A 123 3.61 -4.83 -0.80
N LEU A 124 3.27 -3.80 -1.56
CA LEU A 124 2.30 -2.80 -1.10
C LEU A 124 0.85 -3.36 -1.10
N PRO A 125 -0.01 -2.93 -0.16
CA PRO A 125 -1.36 -3.45 -0.04
C PRO A 125 -2.24 -3.13 -1.26
N PRO A 126 -3.11 -4.06 -1.68
CA PRO A 126 -4.10 -3.82 -2.73
C PRO A 126 -4.98 -2.61 -2.44
N THR A 127 -5.53 -1.99 -3.49
CA THR A 127 -6.42 -0.83 -3.35
C THR A 127 -7.64 -1.14 -2.48
N TRP A 128 -8.26 -2.32 -2.65
CA TRP A 128 -9.42 -2.74 -1.87
C TRP A 128 -9.12 -2.93 -0.37
N TYR A 129 -7.88 -3.31 -0.01
CA TYR A 129 -7.49 -3.53 1.39
C TYR A 129 -7.55 -2.24 2.21
N LYS A 130 -7.30 -1.10 1.55
CA LYS A 130 -7.23 0.23 2.16
C LYS A 130 -8.61 0.88 2.32
N THR A 131 -9.68 0.32 1.76
CA THR A 131 -10.99 0.98 1.73
C THR A 131 -11.76 0.82 3.05
N PRO A 132 -12.61 1.80 3.42
CA PRO A 132 -13.45 1.70 4.60
C PRO A 132 -14.37 0.46 4.59
N GLU A 133 -14.87 0.06 3.41
CA GLU A 133 -15.76 -1.08 3.24
C GLU A 133 -15.10 -2.37 3.71
N TYR A 134 -13.90 -2.67 3.20
CA TYR A 134 -13.14 -3.85 3.60
C TYR A 134 -12.80 -3.80 5.09
N ARG A 135 -12.18 -2.70 5.53
CA ARG A 135 -11.69 -2.50 6.90
C ARG A 135 -12.80 -2.66 7.94
N SER A 136 -13.99 -2.16 7.66
CA SER A 136 -15.15 -2.26 8.56
C SER A 136 -15.82 -3.64 8.49
N ARG A 137 -16.01 -4.21 7.29
CA ARG A 137 -16.73 -5.48 7.15
C ARG A 137 -15.92 -6.67 7.62
N ALA A 138 -14.60 -6.67 7.45
CA ALA A 138 -13.74 -7.80 7.83
C ALA A 138 -13.90 -8.21 9.30
N VAL A 139 -14.12 -7.25 10.21
CA VAL A 139 -14.32 -7.52 11.64
C VAL A 139 -15.80 -7.63 12.07
N LYS A 140 -16.75 -7.20 11.23
CA LYS A 140 -18.19 -7.18 11.57
C LYS A 140 -18.96 -8.34 10.96
N ASP A 141 -18.64 -8.67 9.72
CA ASP A 141 -19.27 -9.73 8.93
C ASP A 141 -18.22 -10.33 7.96
N PRO A 142 -17.18 -11.01 8.48
CA PRO A 142 -16.12 -11.58 7.66
C PRO A 142 -16.66 -12.58 6.64
N ARG A 143 -17.61 -13.43 7.03
CA ARG A 143 -18.19 -14.44 6.13
C ARG A 143 -18.98 -13.81 4.99
N GLY A 144 -19.80 -12.80 5.29
CA GLY A 144 -20.50 -12.06 4.25
C GLY A 144 -19.56 -11.29 3.34
N LEU A 145 -18.50 -10.68 3.89
CA LEU A 145 -17.45 -10.03 3.10
C LEU A 145 -16.81 -11.00 2.10
N LEU A 146 -16.31 -12.15 2.57
CA LEU A 146 -15.67 -13.15 1.73
C LEU A 146 -16.59 -13.66 0.62
N ARG A 147 -17.84 -13.98 0.96
CA ARG A 147 -18.82 -14.48 -0.01
C ARG A 147 -19.22 -13.43 -1.03
N ASP A 148 -19.59 -12.23 -0.58
CA ASP A 148 -20.24 -11.23 -1.42
C ASP A 148 -19.23 -10.46 -2.28
N ASP A 149 -18.03 -10.19 -1.76
CA ASP A 149 -17.05 -9.29 -2.39
C ASP A 149 -15.89 -10.06 -3.04
N PHE A 150 -15.58 -11.26 -2.54
CA PHE A 150 -14.47 -12.11 -3.04
C PHE A 150 -14.94 -13.44 -3.63
N GLY A 151 -16.24 -13.76 -3.56
CA GLY A 151 -16.79 -15.01 -4.09
C GLY A 151 -16.37 -16.27 -3.31
N LEU A 152 -15.80 -16.12 -2.12
CA LEU A 152 -15.37 -17.23 -1.28
C LEU A 152 -16.49 -17.60 -0.29
N ASP A 153 -17.27 -18.61 -0.65
CA ASP A 153 -18.37 -19.13 0.18
C ASP A 153 -17.87 -20.28 1.07
N LEU A 154 -17.45 -19.94 2.29
CA LEU A 154 -16.97 -20.92 3.28
C LEU A 154 -18.14 -21.60 3.98
N ASP A 155 -18.08 -22.94 4.07
CA ASP A 155 -19.01 -23.75 4.84
C ASP A 155 -19.22 -23.20 6.26
N ASP A 156 -20.43 -23.36 6.79
CA ASP A 156 -20.80 -22.91 8.15
C ASP A 156 -19.97 -23.60 9.25
N GLY A 157 -19.32 -24.72 8.93
CA GLY A 157 -18.46 -25.47 9.85
C GLY A 157 -17.01 -24.99 9.91
N VAL A 158 -16.61 -24.03 9.07
CA VAL A 158 -15.26 -23.44 9.07
C VAL A 158 -15.26 -22.19 9.95
N ASP A 159 -14.46 -22.17 11.00
CA ASP A 159 -14.27 -20.98 11.82
C ASP A 159 -13.44 -19.94 11.05
N ILE A 160 -13.84 -18.66 11.13
CA ILE A 160 -13.04 -17.56 10.56
C ILE A 160 -12.35 -16.81 11.69
N GLU A 161 -11.02 -16.79 11.66
CA GLU A 161 -10.20 -16.00 12.57
C GLU A 161 -9.72 -14.72 11.88
N VAL A 162 -10.07 -13.57 12.45
CA VAL A 162 -9.72 -12.26 11.89
C VAL A 162 -8.55 -11.66 12.66
N TRP A 163 -7.46 -11.37 11.93
CA TRP A 163 -6.22 -10.82 12.46
C TRP A 163 -6.15 -9.33 12.15
N ASP A 164 -6.41 -8.50 13.16
CA ASP A 164 -6.40 -7.04 13.02
C ASP A 164 -5.03 -6.45 13.40
N SER A 165 -4.36 -5.86 12.41
CA SER A 165 -3.00 -5.32 12.48
C SER A 165 -2.98 -3.95 13.17
N THR A 166 -3.17 -3.96 14.49
CA THR A 166 -3.26 -2.77 15.35
C THR A 166 -1.98 -2.45 16.14
N SER A 167 -0.91 -3.22 15.95
CA SER A 167 0.40 -3.06 16.58
C SER A 167 1.54 -3.11 15.54
N GLU A 168 2.80 -3.24 15.96
CA GLU A 168 3.95 -3.48 15.06
C GLU A 168 3.91 -4.86 14.39
N LEU A 169 3.06 -5.77 14.89
CA LEU A 169 2.81 -7.06 14.26
C LEU A 169 2.14 -6.91 12.89
N ARG A 170 2.64 -7.67 11.92
CA ARG A 170 2.07 -7.85 10.59
C ARG A 170 1.75 -9.33 10.41
N TYR A 171 0.61 -9.61 9.78
CA TYR A 171 0.16 -10.98 9.58
C TYR A 171 0.23 -11.39 8.11
N MET A 172 0.66 -12.62 7.86
CA MET A 172 0.53 -13.29 6.57
C MET A 172 -0.20 -14.61 6.79
N VAL A 173 -1.17 -14.92 5.94
CA VAL A 173 -1.83 -16.24 5.98
C VAL A 173 -0.93 -17.27 5.30
N LEU A 174 -0.72 -18.41 5.94
CA LEU A 174 -0.22 -19.62 5.30
C LEU A 174 -1.43 -20.41 4.78
N PRO A 175 -1.75 -20.32 3.47
CA PRO A 175 -2.88 -21.04 2.92
C PRO A 175 -2.63 -22.55 2.94
N GLN A 176 -3.73 -23.31 2.93
CA GLN A 176 -3.63 -24.76 2.76
C GLN A 176 -3.10 -25.11 1.37
N ARG A 177 -2.25 -26.15 1.30
CA ARG A 177 -1.78 -26.68 0.03
C ARG A 177 -2.97 -27.26 -0.74
N PRO A 178 -3.21 -26.85 -2.00
CA PRO A 178 -4.31 -27.38 -2.79
C PRO A 178 -4.09 -28.86 -3.14
N LEU A 179 -5.19 -29.63 -3.13
CA LEU A 179 -5.19 -31.03 -3.52
C LEU A 179 -4.70 -31.21 -4.97
N GLY A 180 -4.05 -32.34 -5.27
CA GLY A 180 -3.56 -32.63 -6.62
C GLY A 180 -2.21 -32.00 -6.95
N THR A 181 -1.58 -31.33 -5.98
CA THR A 181 -0.23 -30.76 -6.12
C THR A 181 0.86 -31.63 -5.51
N GLU A 182 0.57 -32.84 -5.04
CA GLU A 182 1.49 -33.67 -4.22
C GLU A 182 2.80 -34.03 -4.94
N GLY A 183 2.81 -34.02 -6.27
CA GLY A 183 3.98 -34.32 -7.10
C GLY A 183 4.77 -33.10 -7.57
N LEU A 184 4.30 -31.89 -7.29
CA LEU A 184 4.95 -30.65 -7.73
C LEU A 184 6.16 -30.33 -6.87
N ASP A 185 7.19 -29.76 -7.50
CA ASP A 185 8.33 -29.20 -6.80
C ASP A 185 8.03 -27.79 -6.23
N GLU A 186 8.96 -27.24 -5.45
CA GLU A 186 8.77 -25.94 -4.80
C GLU A 186 8.54 -24.81 -5.80
N ALA A 187 9.23 -24.82 -6.95
CA ALA A 187 9.09 -23.77 -7.96
C ALA A 187 7.72 -23.82 -8.65
N GLU A 188 7.22 -25.02 -8.93
CA GLU A 188 5.86 -25.24 -9.46
C GLU A 188 4.79 -24.86 -8.42
N LEU A 189 5.03 -25.12 -7.13
CA LEU A 189 4.08 -24.75 -6.06
C LEU A 189 3.96 -23.23 -5.87
N VAL A 190 5.03 -22.46 -6.08
CA VAL A 190 5.00 -20.99 -6.02
C VAL A 190 3.94 -20.43 -6.97
N GLU A 191 3.75 -21.02 -8.15
CA GLU A 191 2.78 -20.54 -9.15
C GLU A 191 1.31 -20.71 -8.70
N HIS A 192 1.07 -21.55 -7.69
CA HIS A 192 -0.27 -21.75 -7.12
C HIS A 192 -0.60 -20.77 -5.99
N VAL A 193 0.37 -20.03 -5.47
CA VAL A 193 0.16 -19.13 -4.32
C VAL A 193 -0.24 -17.75 -4.83
N THR A 194 -1.43 -17.28 -4.43
CA THR A 194 -1.93 -15.94 -4.79
C THR A 194 -1.76 -14.96 -3.63
N ARG A 195 -1.67 -13.66 -3.95
CA ARG A 195 -1.69 -12.59 -2.93
C ARG A 195 -2.94 -12.71 -2.05
N ASN A 196 -4.09 -12.93 -2.69
CA ASN A 196 -5.38 -13.05 -2.01
C ASN A 196 -5.41 -14.20 -0.99
N ALA A 197 -4.83 -15.36 -1.33
CA ALA A 197 -4.74 -16.48 -0.40
C ALA A 197 -3.84 -16.16 0.80
N MET A 198 -2.78 -15.37 0.61
CA MET A 198 -1.88 -14.91 1.69
C MET A 198 -2.45 -13.75 2.53
N ILE A 199 -3.52 -13.10 2.08
CA ILE A 199 -4.32 -12.16 2.91
C ILE A 199 -5.48 -12.89 3.61
N GLY A 200 -5.92 -14.02 3.04
CA GLY A 200 -7.06 -14.79 3.53
C GLY A 200 -8.39 -14.42 2.87
N VAL A 201 -8.38 -13.74 1.73
CA VAL A 201 -9.61 -13.43 0.96
C VAL A 201 -9.91 -14.47 -0.13
N ASP A 202 -9.09 -15.52 -0.22
CA ASP A 202 -9.22 -16.62 -1.18
C ASP A 202 -8.77 -17.95 -0.53
N ARG A 203 -9.21 -19.09 -1.06
CA ARG A 203 -8.80 -20.44 -0.64
C ARG A 203 -8.43 -21.26 -1.86
N LEU A 204 -7.20 -21.77 -1.86
CA LEU A 204 -6.64 -22.49 -2.99
C LEU A 204 -7.29 -23.88 -3.14
N GLY A 205 -7.68 -24.25 -4.36
CA GLY A 205 -8.15 -25.60 -4.70
C GLY A 205 -9.64 -25.87 -4.52
N ASP A 206 -10.40 -25.00 -3.85
CA ASP A 206 -11.86 -25.12 -3.68
C ASP A 206 -12.62 -24.66 -4.94
N GLY A 207 -12.44 -25.37 -6.07
CA GLY A 207 -13.40 -25.36 -7.18
C GLY A 207 -13.68 -24.03 -7.90
N SER A 208 -13.08 -22.91 -7.51
CA SER A 208 -12.86 -21.77 -8.40
C SER A 208 -11.70 -22.11 -9.35
N ALA A 209 -11.89 -23.19 -10.10
CA ALA A 209 -11.03 -23.57 -11.20
C ALA A 209 -11.66 -23.05 -12.48
N ALA A 210 -10.85 -22.36 -13.28
CA ALA A 210 -11.02 -22.28 -14.72
C ALA A 210 -11.60 -23.60 -15.27
N SER A 211 -12.82 -23.55 -15.81
CA SER A 211 -13.40 -24.65 -16.57
C SER A 211 -13.24 -24.36 -18.06
N ASP A 212 -12.35 -25.07 -18.72
CA ASP A 212 -12.21 -25.01 -20.18
C ASP A 212 -13.45 -25.57 -20.88
N GLY A 213 -13.96 -24.79 -21.84
CA GLY A 213 -14.64 -25.35 -23.01
C GLY A 213 -16.04 -24.83 -23.33
N GLY A 214 -16.25 -23.50 -23.38
CA GLY A 214 -17.47 -22.94 -23.97
C GLY A 214 -17.51 -21.42 -23.94
N ALA A 215 -17.05 -20.80 -25.02
CA ALA A 215 -17.11 -19.36 -25.31
C ALA A 215 -18.28 -18.61 -24.62
N ALA A 216 -17.96 -17.94 -23.51
CA ALA A 216 -18.68 -16.79 -22.99
C ALA A 216 -17.73 -16.06 -22.01
N THR A 217 -17.09 -15.01 -22.54
CA THR A 217 -16.53 -13.90 -21.78
C THR A 217 -17.53 -13.41 -20.73
N VAL A 218 -17.22 -13.56 -19.45
CA VAL A 218 -17.68 -12.66 -18.39
C VAL A 218 -16.59 -12.61 -17.33
N ASP A 219 -16.05 -11.40 -17.16
CA ASP A 219 -15.02 -10.99 -16.21
C ASP A 219 -15.39 -11.32 -14.76
N GLY A 220 -14.39 -11.74 -13.98
CA GLY A 220 -14.54 -11.93 -12.54
C GLY A 220 -13.64 -13.04 -12.05
N ILE A 221 -12.32 -12.76 -12.01
CA ILE A 221 -11.28 -13.27 -11.08
C ILE A 221 -9.87 -12.88 -11.60
N ASP A 222 -9.70 -12.56 -12.89
CA ASP A 222 -8.52 -11.83 -13.40
C ASP A 222 -8.51 -10.34 -13.01
N ALA A 223 -9.57 -9.81 -12.38
CA ALA A 223 -9.89 -8.38 -12.38
C ALA A 223 -9.61 -7.61 -11.08
N LEU A 224 -9.06 -8.23 -10.02
CA LEU A 224 -8.87 -7.52 -8.74
C LEU A 224 -7.43 -7.35 -8.27
N ASP A 225 -6.43 -7.99 -8.91
CA ASP A 225 -5.04 -7.79 -8.48
C ASP A 225 -3.95 -7.89 -9.55
N ALA A 226 -4.25 -8.29 -10.79
CA ALA A 226 -3.22 -8.42 -11.82
C ALA A 226 -2.85 -7.11 -12.53
N ASP A 227 -3.71 -6.08 -12.51
CA ASP A 227 -3.59 -4.92 -13.41
C ASP A 227 -3.88 -3.54 -12.77
N ARG A 228 -4.09 -3.45 -11.45
CA ARG A 228 -4.20 -2.13 -10.79
C ARG A 228 -2.87 -1.74 -10.16
N PRO A 229 -2.25 -0.63 -10.61
CA PRO A 229 -1.05 -0.15 -9.95
C PRO A 229 -1.39 0.24 -8.51
N THR A 230 -0.47 -0.03 -7.58
CA THR A 230 -0.63 0.33 -6.16
C THR A 230 -0.82 1.84 -5.97
N PHE A 231 -0.31 2.61 -6.94
CA PHE A 231 -0.47 4.05 -7.08
C PHE A 231 -1.19 4.37 -8.39
N GLU A 232 -2.21 5.21 -8.34
CA GLU A 232 -2.99 5.63 -9.51
C GLU A 232 -2.39 6.88 -10.20
N ALA A 233 -1.45 7.56 -9.54
CA ALA A 233 -0.76 8.73 -10.07
C ALA A 233 0.66 8.85 -9.47
N PRO A 234 1.63 9.44 -10.20
CA PRO A 234 3.03 9.55 -9.74
C PRO A 234 3.18 10.28 -8.39
N TRP A 235 2.35 11.27 -8.11
CA TRP A 235 2.41 12.02 -6.84
C TRP A 235 2.09 11.13 -5.63
N GLN A 236 1.32 10.06 -5.80
CA GLN A 236 1.00 9.13 -4.71
C GLN A 236 2.24 8.32 -4.32
N ALA A 237 2.97 7.78 -5.30
CA ALA A 237 4.22 7.07 -5.08
C ALA A 237 5.29 7.96 -4.43
N ARG A 238 5.42 9.21 -4.91
CA ARG A 238 6.31 10.20 -4.30
C ARG A 238 5.92 10.53 -2.87
N SER A 239 4.62 10.74 -2.59
CA SER A 239 4.15 11.02 -1.23
C SER A 239 4.39 9.85 -0.27
N PHE A 240 4.27 8.62 -0.76
CA PHE A 240 4.66 7.42 -0.02
C PHE A 240 6.17 7.43 0.28
N ALA A 241 7.00 7.61 -0.75
CA ALA A 241 8.46 7.59 -0.61
C ALA A 241 8.98 8.68 0.32
N LEU A 242 8.40 9.89 0.30
CA LEU A 242 8.72 10.95 1.25
C LEU A 242 8.46 10.53 2.70
N ALA A 243 7.32 9.88 2.97
CA ALA A 243 6.99 9.42 4.31
C ALA A 243 7.99 8.36 4.78
N VAL A 244 8.26 7.35 3.95
CA VAL A 244 9.23 6.27 4.22
C VAL A 244 10.62 6.84 4.49
N ALA A 245 11.13 7.71 3.61
CA ALA A 245 12.46 8.29 3.75
C ALA A 245 12.59 9.13 5.03
N LEU A 246 11.56 9.89 5.40
CA LEU A 246 11.57 10.68 6.62
C LEU A 246 11.48 9.83 7.90
N THR A 247 11.08 8.56 7.78
CA THR A 247 10.99 7.63 8.90
C THR A 247 12.11 6.59 8.92
N GLU A 248 13.08 6.65 8.02
CA GLU A 248 14.21 5.70 8.02
C GLU A 248 14.95 5.70 9.37
N ASP A 249 15.28 6.89 9.90
CA ASP A 249 15.92 7.04 11.21
C ASP A 249 14.93 7.39 12.35
N ARG A 250 13.62 7.18 12.14
CA ARG A 250 12.58 7.62 13.10
C ARG A 250 11.46 6.58 13.25
N PRO A 251 10.86 6.42 14.44
CA PRO A 251 9.78 5.44 14.62
C PRO A 251 8.61 5.69 13.65
N TRP A 252 8.29 4.69 12.83
CA TRP A 252 7.22 4.72 11.83
C TRP A 252 5.87 5.13 12.43
N GLU A 253 5.63 4.75 13.68
CA GLU A 253 4.43 5.05 14.48
C GLU A 253 4.16 6.56 14.57
N THR A 254 5.20 7.39 14.39
CA THR A 254 5.10 8.84 14.37
C THR A 254 4.34 9.35 13.16
N PHE A 255 4.56 8.77 11.99
CA PHE A 255 3.76 9.04 10.79
C PHE A 255 2.42 8.29 10.83
N GLN A 256 2.44 7.00 11.17
CA GLN A 256 1.26 6.13 11.17
C GLN A 256 0.11 6.70 12.01
N ARG A 257 0.37 7.21 13.22
CA ARG A 257 -0.67 7.82 14.07
C ARG A 257 -1.35 9.01 13.42
N ARG A 258 -0.61 9.81 12.65
CA ARG A 258 -1.17 10.95 11.91
C ARG A 258 -2.04 10.48 10.76
N LEU A 259 -1.66 9.40 10.08
CA LEU A 259 -2.49 8.78 9.04
C LEU A 259 -3.81 8.25 9.61
N VAL A 260 -3.76 7.51 10.73
CA VAL A 260 -4.97 7.05 11.43
C VAL A 260 -5.88 8.23 11.78
N ASP A 261 -5.32 9.29 12.36
CA ASP A 261 -6.08 10.49 12.70
C ASP A 261 -6.71 11.17 11.46
N GLU A 262 -6.06 11.17 10.29
CA GLU A 262 -6.61 11.75 9.06
C GLU A 262 -7.71 10.87 8.45
N ILE A 263 -7.56 9.55 8.51
CA ILE A 263 -8.59 8.59 8.10
C ILE A 263 -9.84 8.74 8.97
N ASP A 264 -9.69 8.83 10.29
CA ASP A 264 -10.80 8.99 11.24
C ASP A 264 -11.54 10.32 11.06
N ARG A 265 -10.86 11.37 10.55
CA ARG A 265 -11.47 12.68 10.30
C ARG A 265 -12.43 12.66 9.12
N ASP A 266 -12.08 11.98 8.04
CA ASP A 266 -12.89 11.92 6.82
C ASP A 266 -12.58 10.64 6.03
N GLU A 267 -13.23 9.54 6.39
CA GLU A 267 -13.09 8.23 5.73
C GLU A 267 -13.49 8.25 4.25
N SER A 268 -14.23 9.27 3.80
CA SER A 268 -14.71 9.39 2.41
C SER A 268 -13.69 9.98 1.44
N ARG A 269 -12.65 10.64 1.97
CA ARG A 269 -11.58 11.24 1.16
C ARG A 269 -10.71 10.12 0.51
N PRO A 270 -10.20 10.30 -0.71
CA PRO A 270 -9.30 9.32 -1.31
C PRO A 270 -8.08 9.02 -0.42
N TYR A 271 -7.71 7.74 -0.33
CA TYR A 271 -6.70 7.26 0.61
C TYR A 271 -5.36 8.03 0.53
N TYR A 272 -4.81 8.24 -0.68
CA TYR A 272 -3.53 8.94 -0.80
C TYR A 272 -3.63 10.46 -0.57
N GLU A 273 -4.82 11.05 -0.61
CA GLU A 273 -5.00 12.44 -0.16
C GLU A 273 -5.00 12.55 1.37
N GLN A 274 -5.54 11.54 2.08
CA GLN A 274 -5.40 11.41 3.53
C GLN A 274 -3.92 11.19 3.90
N TRP A 275 -3.22 10.33 3.16
CA TRP A 275 -1.76 10.11 3.32
C TRP A 275 -0.96 11.39 3.14
N LEU A 276 -1.20 12.14 2.07
CA LEU A 276 -0.53 13.41 1.81
C LEU A 276 -0.83 14.44 2.90
N SER A 277 -2.06 14.48 3.40
CA SER A 277 -2.43 15.35 4.52
C SER A 277 -1.75 14.94 5.83
N ALA A 278 -1.59 13.64 6.08
CA ALA A 278 -0.84 13.12 7.22
C ALA A 278 0.66 13.47 7.10
N LEU A 279 1.23 13.36 5.89
CA LEU A 279 2.62 13.73 5.60
C LEU A 279 2.85 15.23 5.82
N GLU A 280 1.97 16.09 5.31
CA GLU A 280 2.05 17.53 5.53
C GLU A 280 2.01 17.87 7.03
N ARG A 281 1.08 17.26 7.78
CA ARG A 281 1.01 17.44 9.24
C ARG A 281 2.20 16.86 9.98
N PHE A 282 2.84 15.83 9.44
CA PHE A 282 4.05 15.26 9.98
C PHE A 282 5.20 16.25 9.84
N VAL A 283 5.50 16.71 8.63
CA VAL A 283 6.63 17.63 8.38
C VAL A 283 6.46 18.98 9.08
N LEU A 284 5.22 19.50 9.15
CA LEU A 284 4.93 20.72 9.92
C LEU A 284 5.01 20.49 11.43
N GLY A 285 4.53 19.34 11.90
CA GLY A 285 4.49 19.01 13.33
C GLY A 285 5.86 18.72 13.93
N GLU A 286 6.76 18.13 13.16
CA GLU A 286 8.16 17.92 13.54
C GLU A 286 9.02 19.18 13.34
N GLY A 287 8.46 20.23 12.73
CA GLY A 287 9.18 21.49 12.45
C GLY A 287 10.22 21.36 11.35
N PHE A 288 10.06 20.40 10.45
CA PHE A 288 10.92 20.23 9.27
C PHE A 288 10.67 21.35 8.26
N LEU A 289 9.40 21.75 8.10
CA LEU A 289 8.98 22.81 7.20
C LEU A 289 8.11 23.84 7.92
N ASP A 290 8.20 25.10 7.48
CA ASP A 290 7.32 26.17 7.90
C ASP A 290 6.02 26.19 7.07
N ARG A 291 4.88 26.41 7.72
CA ARG A 291 3.57 26.44 7.04
C ARG A 291 3.50 27.46 5.91
N SER A 292 4.05 28.66 6.11
CA SER A 292 4.04 29.70 5.07
C SER A 292 4.87 29.27 3.85
N ALA A 293 6.03 28.65 4.08
CA ALA A 293 6.87 28.16 2.99
C ALA A 293 6.18 27.05 2.19
N VAL A 294 5.47 26.13 2.87
CA VAL A 294 4.66 25.10 2.20
C VAL A 294 3.57 25.72 1.33
N VAL A 295 2.79 26.67 1.86
CA VAL A 295 1.73 27.35 1.11
C VAL A 295 2.28 28.10 -0.11
N ASP A 296 3.34 28.89 0.08
CA ASP A 296 3.96 29.65 -1.00
C ASP A 296 4.48 28.70 -2.10
N ARG A 297 5.12 27.59 -1.72
CA ARG A 297 5.62 26.60 -2.69
C ARG A 297 4.51 25.86 -3.42
N ILE A 298 3.39 25.57 -2.76
CA ILE A 298 2.21 24.98 -3.43
C ILE A 298 1.70 25.93 -4.51
N ASP A 299 1.63 27.23 -4.21
CA ASP A 299 1.16 28.24 -5.16
C ASP A 299 2.09 28.35 -6.37
N GLU A 300 3.41 28.28 -6.18
CA GLU A 300 4.38 28.26 -7.28
C GLU A 300 4.14 27.08 -8.24
N PHE A 301 3.88 25.87 -7.73
CA PHE A 301 3.57 24.70 -8.57
C PHE A 301 2.18 24.79 -9.21
N ALA A 302 1.16 25.21 -8.46
CA ALA A 302 -0.22 25.30 -8.95
C ALA A 302 -0.41 26.38 -10.02
N ALA A 303 0.38 27.46 -9.94
CA ALA A 303 0.45 28.52 -10.96
C ALA A 303 1.28 28.12 -12.19
N GLY A 304 2.13 27.10 -12.07
CA GLY A 304 3.09 26.69 -13.10
C GLY A 304 4.37 27.53 -13.13
N ASP A 305 4.59 28.39 -12.13
CA ASP A 305 5.81 29.18 -11.97
C ASP A 305 7.03 28.28 -11.66
N ARG A 306 6.76 27.10 -11.07
CA ARG A 306 7.73 26.03 -10.86
C ARG A 306 7.22 24.73 -11.47
N THR A 307 8.12 23.93 -12.03
CA THR A 307 7.78 22.63 -12.63
C THR A 307 8.55 21.51 -11.94
N ALA A 308 8.01 20.29 -11.94
CA ALA A 308 8.64 19.15 -11.27
C ALA A 308 9.85 18.56 -12.03
N HIS A 309 10.25 19.17 -13.16
CA HIS A 309 11.41 18.74 -13.96
C HIS A 309 12.73 18.71 -13.16
N GLU A 310 12.80 19.42 -12.05
CA GLU A 310 13.95 19.37 -11.13
C GLU A 310 14.10 18.03 -10.39
N PHE A 311 13.05 17.19 -10.33
CA PHE A 311 13.10 15.91 -9.59
C PHE A 311 12.18 14.80 -10.14
N VAL A 312 11.52 15.00 -11.27
CA VAL A 312 10.72 13.99 -11.99
C VAL A 312 11.08 14.02 -13.49
N GLU A 313 11.67 12.95 -14.01
CA GLU A 313 11.89 12.80 -15.45
C GLU A 313 10.55 12.58 -16.19
N GLY A 314 10.26 13.37 -17.23
CA GLY A 314 9.13 13.15 -18.14
C GLY A 314 7.79 13.81 -17.78
N ASP A 315 7.75 14.75 -16.84
CA ASP A 315 6.54 15.54 -16.51
C ASP A 315 6.05 16.36 -17.74
N PRO A 316 4.85 16.08 -18.31
CA PRO A 316 4.41 16.68 -19.57
C PRO A 316 4.00 18.16 -19.48
N HIS A 317 4.00 18.77 -18.30
CA HIS A 317 3.62 20.18 -18.10
C HIS A 317 4.70 21.20 -18.47
N GLY A 318 5.51 20.91 -19.48
CA GLY A 318 6.42 21.85 -20.10
C GLY A 318 5.73 22.68 -21.18
N HIS A 319 5.17 23.84 -20.83
CA HIS A 319 5.10 24.92 -21.82
C HIS A 319 6.51 25.49 -21.97
N SER A 320 7.22 25.04 -23.00
CA SER A 320 8.33 25.81 -23.55
C SER A 320 7.78 27.18 -23.93
N GLU A 321 8.15 28.22 -23.18
CA GLU A 321 7.91 29.60 -23.60
C GLU A 321 8.62 29.81 -24.94
N HIS A 322 7.85 29.73 -26.03
CA HIS A 322 8.27 30.30 -27.29
C HIS A 322 8.24 31.81 -27.11
N GLU A 323 9.43 32.40 -26.96
CA GLU A 323 9.69 33.83 -27.06
C GLU A 323 8.86 34.45 -28.18
N HIS A 324 7.92 35.32 -27.82
CA HIS A 324 7.31 36.24 -28.75
C HIS A 324 8.37 37.28 -29.15
N ASP A 325 9.10 36.99 -30.23
CA ASP A 325 9.94 37.97 -30.90
C ASP A 325 9.05 39.00 -31.59
N HIS A 326 8.76 40.09 -30.88
CA HIS A 326 8.27 41.32 -31.48
C HIS A 326 9.43 42.07 -32.11
N ALA A 327 9.65 41.86 -33.40
CA ALA A 327 10.47 42.75 -34.22
C ALA A 327 9.60 43.54 -35.21
N HIS A 328 9.67 44.86 -35.01
CA HIS A 328 9.17 46.04 -35.73
C HIS A 328 8.80 45.96 -37.21
#